data_AF-A0A2R6AF51-F1
#
_entry.id   AF-A0A2R6AF51-F1
#
_cell.length_a   1.000
_cell.length_b   1.000
_cell.length_c   1.000
_cell.angle_alpha   90.00
_cell.angle_beta   90.00
_cell.angle_gamma   90.00
#
_symmetry.space_group_name_H-M   'P 1'
#
loop_
_entity.id
_entity.type
_entity.pdbx_description
1 polymer ?
#
loop_
_entity_poly.entity_id
_entity_poly.type
_entity_poly.pdbx_seq_one_letter_code
_entity_poly.pdbx_strand_id
1 'polypeptide(L)'
;MVDLNRLRSELPDKYSVRENFPGLVYKGGGQRKASGTVLLFSNGSIIITGEDNNEIIMRILGDVASDLKSLGCQPREDVGLRVVNSVAQFRIRRPVDIALFAQSTPGSKLDRSRFPAVTWRDPQTGCTIRLFRNGAGVVLGSGDQAKIKQAVYNLYGIITKLGTSQTKRVNTSRTHVISAEGDGKEKKFYWVVNNQVGEGVDRTRLTELLVRLFGPSISKTVMRNLDILIGEQQQYTLKEVGQVLVSLLGEAPTNAFLDRLRRQADDYSL
;
A
#
# COMPACT_ATOMS: atom_id res chain seq x y z
N MET A 1 1.19 1.82 39.28
CA MET A 1 1.21 3.21 38.77
C MET A 1 2.66 3.66 38.76
N VAL A 2 3.11 4.37 37.73
CA VAL A 2 4.50 4.85 37.57
C VAL A 2 4.61 6.27 38.09
N ASP A 3 5.58 6.50 38.99
CA ASP A 3 5.94 7.85 39.43
C ASP A 3 6.86 8.51 38.39
N LEU A 4 6.25 9.32 37.52
CA LEU A 4 6.97 10.03 36.45
C LEU A 4 7.91 11.11 37.00
N ASN A 5 7.58 11.73 38.13
CA ASN A 5 8.44 12.77 38.70
C ASN A 5 9.73 12.17 39.23
N ARG A 6 9.62 11.04 39.93
CA ARG A 6 10.77 10.27 40.43
C ARG A 6 11.63 9.73 39.29
N LEU A 7 11.01 9.15 38.26
CA LEU A 7 11.75 8.64 37.09
C LEU A 7 12.55 9.74 36.39
N ARG A 8 11.96 10.93 36.22
CA ARG A 8 12.65 12.09 35.65
C ARG A 8 13.77 12.61 36.53
N SER A 9 13.57 12.69 37.86
CA SER A 9 14.59 13.21 38.76
C SER A 9 15.79 12.28 38.90
N GLU A 10 15.56 10.96 38.90
CA GLU A 10 16.65 9.98 39.03
C GLU A 10 17.33 9.67 37.69
N LEU A 11 16.64 9.82 36.55
CA LEU A 11 17.17 9.55 35.21
C LEU A 11 16.96 10.74 34.23
N PRO A 12 17.49 11.94 34.53
CA PRO A 12 17.23 13.16 33.75
C PRO A 12 17.79 13.13 32.32
N ASP A 13 18.83 12.35 32.08
CA ASP A 13 19.43 12.20 30.75
C ASP A 13 18.55 11.36 29.80
N LYS A 14 17.77 10.44 30.37
CA LYS A 14 16.92 9.52 29.62
C LYS A 14 15.49 10.03 29.45
N TYR A 15 14.97 10.81 30.40
CA TYR A 15 13.58 11.23 30.44
C TYR A 15 13.41 12.75 30.47
N SER A 16 12.40 13.24 29.77
CA SER A 16 12.09 14.68 29.72
C SER A 16 10.59 14.94 29.75
N VAL A 17 10.21 16.17 30.09
CA VAL A 17 8.84 16.65 29.94
C VAL A 17 8.72 17.54 28.71
N ARG A 18 7.52 17.62 28.15
CA ARG A 18 7.14 18.66 27.21
C ARG A 18 6.09 19.55 27.86
N GLU A 19 6.08 20.81 27.48
CA GLU A 19 5.06 21.75 27.93
C GLU A 19 3.66 21.21 27.59
N ASN A 20 2.74 21.29 28.55
CA ASN A 20 1.36 20.81 28.43
C ASN A 20 1.20 19.32 28.06
N PHE A 21 2.20 18.48 28.33
CA PHE A 21 2.15 17.04 28.06
C PHE A 21 2.02 16.21 29.36
N PRO A 22 1.05 15.29 29.47
CA PRO A 22 0.76 14.55 30.72
C PRO A 22 1.70 13.34 30.98
N GLY A 23 2.73 13.13 30.17
CA GLY A 23 3.64 11.99 30.26
C GLY A 23 5.12 12.37 30.14
N LEU A 24 5.98 11.37 30.00
CA LEU A 24 7.41 11.53 29.79
C LEU A 24 7.89 11.18 28.38
N VAL A 25 8.75 12.07 27.91
CA VAL A 25 9.81 12.00 26.89
C VAL A 25 10.92 10.97 27.04
N TYR A 26 10.81 9.69 26.65
CA TYR A 26 12.00 8.81 26.66
C TYR A 26 12.91 9.10 25.45
N LYS A 27 14.18 9.41 25.73
CA LYS A 27 15.19 9.86 24.75
C LYS A 27 16.18 8.76 24.34
N GLY A 28 16.20 7.63 25.04
CA GLY A 28 17.27 6.64 24.96
C GLY A 28 18.36 6.88 26.02
N GLY A 29 19.24 5.89 26.19
CA GLY A 29 20.38 5.96 27.11
C GLY A 29 21.73 6.08 26.39
N GLY A 30 22.65 6.89 26.93
CA GLY A 30 24.01 7.05 26.42
C GLY A 30 24.05 7.59 24.98
N GLN A 31 24.88 7.00 24.12
CA GLN A 31 25.03 7.39 22.70
C GLN A 31 23.90 6.85 21.80
N ARG A 32 22.96 6.06 22.33
CA ARG A 32 21.92 5.39 21.54
C ARG A 32 20.59 6.12 21.71
N LYS A 33 20.36 7.11 20.83
CA LYS A 33 19.05 7.75 20.72
C LYS A 33 18.01 6.75 20.22
N ALA A 34 16.81 6.78 20.79
CA ALA A 34 15.67 6.09 20.20
C ALA A 34 15.39 6.70 18.80
N SER A 35 15.26 5.87 17.79
CA SER A 35 14.88 6.27 16.42
C SER A 35 13.43 6.77 16.35
N GLY A 36 12.57 6.26 17.24
CA GLY A 36 11.20 6.73 17.43
C GLY A 36 11.02 7.67 18.63
N THR A 37 9.88 8.37 18.68
CA THR A 37 9.42 9.08 19.88
C THR A 37 8.71 8.11 20.81
N VAL A 38 9.13 8.07 22.08
CA VAL A 38 8.63 7.15 23.09
C VAL A 38 8.02 7.94 24.23
N LEU A 39 6.72 7.74 24.47
CA LEU A 39 5.93 8.44 25.47
C LEU A 39 5.52 7.47 26.58
N LEU A 40 5.87 7.78 27.82
CA LEU A 40 5.51 7.00 29.01
C LEU A 40 4.47 7.75 29.85
N PHE A 41 3.40 7.07 30.25
CA PHE A 41 2.32 7.65 31.07
C PHE A 41 2.34 7.07 32.49
N SER A 42 1.75 7.81 33.45
CA SER A 42 1.68 7.41 34.86
C SER A 42 0.90 6.11 35.09
N ASN A 43 -0.01 5.76 34.20
CA ASN A 43 -0.72 4.48 34.22
C ASN A 43 0.14 3.29 33.72
N GLY A 44 1.39 3.54 33.30
CA GLY A 44 2.31 2.52 32.77
C GLY A 44 2.16 2.25 31.27
N SER A 45 1.25 2.95 30.58
CA SER A 45 1.13 2.84 29.12
C SER A 45 2.34 3.47 28.44
N ILE A 46 2.80 2.84 27.36
CA ILE A 46 3.88 3.33 26.51
C ILE A 46 3.34 3.50 25.09
N ILE A 47 3.53 4.68 24.50
CA ILE A 47 3.25 4.95 23.08
C ILE A 47 4.58 5.15 22.37
N ILE A 48 4.79 4.39 21.29
CA ILE A 48 5.96 4.51 20.42
C ILE A 48 5.48 4.94 19.04
N THR A 49 6.13 5.94 18.45
CA THR A 49 5.82 6.43 17.10
C THR A 49 7.11 6.72 16.33
N GLY A 50 7.08 6.53 15.01
CA GLY A 50 8.25 6.71 14.15
C GLY A 50 9.25 5.54 14.17
N GLU A 51 8.82 4.39 14.69
CA GLU A 51 9.59 3.14 14.70
C GLU A 51 8.70 1.99 14.23
N ASP A 52 9.19 1.17 13.31
CA ASP A 52 8.51 -0.01 12.74
C ASP A 52 9.33 -1.30 12.89
N ASN A 53 10.55 -1.23 13.45
CA ASN A 53 11.37 -2.38 13.76
C ASN A 53 11.05 -2.93 15.16
N ASN A 54 10.48 -4.14 15.18
CA ASN A 54 10.12 -4.85 16.41
C ASN A 54 11.30 -5.06 17.37
N GLU A 55 12.52 -5.30 16.88
CA GLU A 55 13.69 -5.50 17.74
C GLU A 55 14.04 -4.20 18.48
N ILE A 56 13.95 -3.06 17.79
CA ILE A 56 14.19 -1.75 18.38
C ILE A 56 13.10 -1.44 19.41
N ILE A 57 11.84 -1.72 19.08
CA ILE A 57 10.70 -1.56 19.99
C ILE A 57 10.89 -2.39 21.25
N MET A 58 11.21 -3.69 21.12
CA MET A 58 11.42 -4.58 22.26
C MET A 58 12.60 -4.15 23.12
N ARG A 59 13.68 -3.66 22.50
CA ARG A 59 14.81 -3.09 23.22
C ARG A 59 14.41 -1.85 24.03
N ILE A 60 13.68 -0.92 23.43
CA ILE A 60 13.17 0.27 24.13
C ILE A 60 12.30 -0.13 25.33
N LEU A 61 11.41 -1.10 25.15
CA LEU A 61 10.57 -1.61 26.23
C LEU A 61 11.42 -2.25 27.34
N GLY A 62 12.46 -3.01 26.97
CA GLY A 62 13.42 -3.59 27.91
C GLY A 62 14.19 -2.54 28.70
N ASP A 63 14.68 -1.49 28.05
CA ASP A 63 15.37 -0.36 28.69
C ASP A 63 14.47 0.33 29.71
N VAL A 64 13.24 0.68 29.30
CA VAL A 64 12.26 1.32 30.19
C VAL A 64 11.88 0.40 31.35
N ALA A 65 11.71 -0.90 31.11
CA ALA A 65 11.43 -1.86 32.16
C ALA A 65 12.59 -1.99 33.16
N SER A 66 13.83 -1.96 32.69
CA SER A 66 15.04 -1.96 33.54
C SER A 66 15.12 -0.70 34.39
N ASP A 67 14.88 0.47 33.80
CA ASP A 67 14.84 1.75 34.49
C ASP A 67 13.77 1.74 35.59
N LEU A 68 12.56 1.27 35.29
CA LEU A 68 11.49 1.12 36.29
C LEU A 68 11.85 0.14 37.42
N LYS A 69 12.48 -1.00 37.09
CA LYS A 69 12.96 -1.98 38.09
C LYS A 69 13.98 -1.37 39.03
N SER A 70 14.91 -0.55 38.51
CA SER A 70 15.93 0.14 39.33
C SER A 70 15.33 1.08 40.37
N LEU A 71 14.11 1.59 40.13
CA LEU A 71 13.36 2.45 41.06
C LEU A 71 12.44 1.68 42.03
N GLY A 72 12.50 0.35 42.02
CA GLY A 72 11.68 -0.51 42.86
C GLY A 72 10.28 -0.78 42.31
N CYS A 73 10.00 -0.42 41.06
CA CYS A 73 8.76 -0.83 40.40
C CYS A 73 8.88 -2.30 39.93
N GLN A 74 7.75 -3.00 39.86
CA GLN A 74 7.66 -4.33 39.26
C GLN A 74 6.83 -4.24 37.96
N PRO A 75 7.47 -3.98 36.81
CA PRO A 75 6.79 -4.01 35.52
C PRO A 75 6.25 -5.41 35.26
N ARG A 76 5.10 -5.48 34.60
CA ARG A 76 4.57 -6.75 34.09
C ARG A 76 5.52 -7.35 33.06
N GLU A 77 5.67 -8.67 33.09
CA GLU A 77 6.48 -9.40 32.11
C GLU A 77 5.72 -9.61 30.79
N ASP A 78 4.39 -9.66 30.85
CA ASP A 78 3.50 -9.82 29.70
C ASP A 78 3.10 -8.46 29.07
N VAL A 79 4.05 -7.81 28.39
CA VAL A 79 3.76 -6.55 27.68
C VAL A 79 3.01 -6.85 26.38
N GLY A 80 1.69 -6.62 26.38
CA GLY A 80 0.87 -6.69 25.18
C GLY A 80 1.18 -5.57 24.19
N LEU A 81 1.95 -5.86 23.14
CA LEU A 81 2.18 -4.91 22.05
C LEU A 81 0.97 -4.87 21.11
N ARG A 82 0.40 -3.68 20.90
CA ARG A 82 -0.70 -3.48 19.96
C ARG A 82 -0.42 -2.29 19.05
N VAL A 83 -0.49 -2.52 17.75
CA VAL A 83 -0.50 -1.44 16.76
C VAL A 83 -1.84 -0.71 16.85
N VAL A 84 -1.81 0.51 17.36
CA VAL A 84 -3.02 1.36 17.51
C VAL A 84 -3.34 2.16 16.26
N ASN A 85 -2.31 2.48 15.45
CA ASN A 85 -2.46 3.17 14.18
C ASN A 85 -1.23 2.92 13.32
N SER A 86 -1.43 2.89 12.00
CA SER A 86 -0.37 2.80 11.01
C SER A 86 -0.52 3.92 9.99
N VAL A 87 0.63 4.42 9.53
CA VAL A 87 0.71 5.39 8.44
C VAL A 87 1.50 4.70 7.33
N ALA A 88 0.92 4.61 6.14
CA ALA A 88 1.60 4.04 4.99
C ALA A 88 1.67 5.04 3.84
N GLN A 89 2.80 5.06 3.15
CA GLN A 89 2.97 5.78 1.90
C GLN A 89 2.77 4.83 0.72
N PHE A 90 2.23 5.35 -0.38
CA PHE A 90 2.14 4.62 -1.64
C PHE A 90 2.46 5.57 -2.80
N ARG A 91 2.76 4.97 -3.96
CA ARG A 91 2.96 5.72 -5.20
C ARG A 91 2.29 5.02 -6.38
N ILE A 92 1.38 5.73 -7.00
CA ILE A 92 0.82 5.45 -8.32
C ILE A 92 1.85 5.94 -9.34
N ARG A 93 2.32 5.07 -10.23
CA ARG A 93 3.38 5.39 -11.21
C ARG A 93 2.89 6.23 -12.41
N ARG A 94 1.95 7.13 -12.18
CA ARG A 94 1.44 8.09 -13.17
C ARG A 94 0.79 9.28 -12.46
N PRO A 95 0.73 10.45 -13.11
CA PRO A 95 -0.06 11.57 -12.62
C PRO A 95 -1.53 11.18 -12.45
N VAL A 96 -2.17 11.76 -11.43
CA VAL A 96 -3.59 11.61 -11.17
C VAL A 96 -4.27 12.97 -11.25
N ASP A 97 -5.36 13.03 -12.01
CA ASP A 97 -6.25 14.19 -11.97
C ASP A 97 -7.06 14.18 -10.67
N ILE A 98 -6.47 14.76 -9.62
CA ILE A 98 -7.09 14.87 -8.31
C ILE A 98 -8.34 15.77 -8.30
N ALA A 99 -8.51 16.63 -9.31
CA ALA A 99 -9.69 17.48 -9.44
C ALA A 99 -10.87 16.65 -9.95
N LEU A 100 -10.65 15.89 -11.02
CA LEU A 100 -11.62 14.93 -11.53
C LEU A 100 -11.96 13.88 -10.47
N PHE A 101 -10.96 13.35 -9.77
CA PHE A 101 -11.18 12.43 -8.67
C PHE A 101 -12.08 13.03 -7.60
N ALA A 102 -11.81 14.29 -7.19
CA ALA A 102 -12.61 14.98 -6.17
C ALA A 102 -14.07 15.18 -6.60
N GLN A 103 -14.29 15.56 -7.86
CA GLN A 103 -15.64 15.74 -8.42
C GLN A 103 -16.39 14.42 -8.56
N SER A 104 -15.69 13.34 -8.88
CA SER A 104 -16.30 12.05 -9.23
C SER A 104 -16.42 11.09 -8.05
N THR A 105 -15.80 11.39 -6.92
CA THR A 105 -15.72 10.49 -5.76
C THR A 105 -16.39 11.14 -4.55
N PRO A 106 -17.62 10.71 -4.18
CA PRO A 106 -18.31 11.23 -3.01
C PRO A 106 -17.47 11.14 -1.74
N GLY A 107 -17.60 12.16 -0.88
CA GLY A 107 -16.88 12.23 0.40
C GLY A 107 -15.40 12.61 0.29
N SER A 108 -14.89 12.85 -0.92
CA SER A 108 -13.57 13.43 -1.12
C SER A 108 -13.60 14.96 -0.92
N LYS A 109 -12.47 15.52 -0.48
CA LYS A 109 -12.29 16.95 -0.19
C LYS A 109 -11.01 17.43 -0.83
N LEU A 110 -11.11 18.47 -1.66
CA LEU A 110 -9.96 19.13 -2.28
C LEU A 110 -10.05 20.63 -2.00
N ASP A 111 -9.19 21.11 -1.09
CA ASP A 111 -8.99 22.54 -0.86
C ASP A 111 -7.57 22.90 -1.30
N ARG A 112 -7.46 23.43 -2.53
CA ARG A 112 -6.16 23.78 -3.14
C ARG A 112 -5.47 24.94 -2.44
N SER A 113 -6.17 25.74 -1.64
CA SER A 113 -5.59 26.88 -0.91
C SER A 113 -4.86 26.42 0.35
N ARG A 114 -5.34 25.36 0.99
CA ARG A 114 -4.82 24.87 2.28
C ARG A 114 -3.87 23.68 2.14
N PHE A 115 -4.11 22.76 1.18
CA PHE A 115 -3.30 21.55 1.07
C PHE A 115 -3.28 20.97 -0.36
N PRO A 116 -2.10 20.62 -0.94
CA PRO A 116 -1.98 20.23 -2.35
C PRO A 116 -2.32 18.75 -2.63
N ALA A 117 -3.28 18.18 -1.90
CA ALA A 117 -3.73 16.80 -2.08
C ALA A 117 -5.25 16.69 -1.90
N VAL A 118 -5.88 15.77 -2.63
CA VAL A 118 -7.26 15.38 -2.33
C VAL A 118 -7.27 14.47 -1.11
N THR A 119 -8.13 14.75 -0.15
CA THR A 119 -8.39 13.88 1.00
C THR A 119 -9.64 13.07 0.73
N TRP A 120 -9.59 11.75 0.88
CA TRP A 120 -10.73 10.87 0.70
C TRP A 120 -10.76 9.83 1.78
N ARG A 121 -11.92 9.60 2.39
CA ARG A 121 -12.13 8.51 3.34
C ARG A 121 -12.75 7.35 2.60
N ASP A 122 -12.04 6.24 2.51
CA ASP A 122 -12.55 5.02 1.90
C ASP A 122 -13.73 4.50 2.73
N PRO A 123 -14.95 4.45 2.17
CA PRO A 123 -16.14 4.03 2.92
C PRO A 123 -16.09 2.56 3.35
N GLN A 124 -15.32 1.71 2.66
CA GLN A 124 -15.25 0.28 2.97
C GLN A 124 -14.31 0.01 4.15
N THR A 125 -13.13 0.62 4.16
CA THR A 125 -12.11 0.36 5.18
C THR A 125 -12.11 1.38 6.31
N GLY A 126 -12.73 2.54 6.11
CA GLY A 126 -12.70 3.68 7.02
C GLY A 126 -11.38 4.46 6.98
N CYS A 127 -10.38 4.00 6.22
CA CYS A 127 -9.06 4.63 6.11
C CYS A 127 -9.17 5.99 5.39
N THR A 128 -8.33 6.94 5.80
CA THR A 128 -8.21 8.24 5.14
C THR A 128 -6.99 8.26 4.24
N ILE A 129 -7.20 8.58 2.97
CA ILE A 129 -6.17 8.71 1.94
C ILE A 129 -5.97 10.19 1.64
N ARG A 130 -4.72 10.61 1.53
CA ARG A 130 -4.33 11.87 0.89
C ARG A 130 -3.56 11.55 -0.37
N LEU A 131 -4.06 11.99 -1.51
CA LEU A 131 -3.51 11.70 -2.84
C LEU A 131 -3.04 13.00 -3.52
N PHE A 132 -1.79 13.00 -3.96
CA PHE A 132 -1.17 14.10 -4.67
C PHE A 132 -1.28 13.91 -6.18
N ARG A 133 -1.22 15.02 -6.94
CA ARG A 133 -1.29 15.01 -8.41
C ARG A 133 -0.20 14.16 -9.06
N ASN A 134 0.98 14.05 -8.46
CA ASN A 134 2.08 13.23 -8.96
C ASN A 134 1.91 11.72 -8.70
N GLY A 135 0.76 11.29 -8.16
CA GLY A 135 0.47 9.90 -7.85
C GLY A 135 1.04 9.42 -6.51
N ALA A 136 1.81 10.24 -5.79
CA ALA A 136 2.15 9.92 -4.40
C ALA A 136 0.91 10.01 -3.51
N GLY A 137 0.88 9.23 -2.44
CA GLY A 137 -0.17 9.37 -1.44
C GLY A 137 0.22 8.75 -0.11
N VAL A 138 -0.57 9.10 0.90
CA VAL A 138 -0.49 8.53 2.25
C VAL A 138 -1.85 8.03 2.67
N VAL A 139 -1.87 6.92 3.41
CA VAL A 139 -3.06 6.32 3.99
C VAL A 139 -2.90 6.21 5.51
N LEU A 140 -3.98 6.55 6.20
CA LEU A 140 -4.04 6.75 7.65
C LEU A 140 -5.29 6.09 8.22
N GLY A 141 -5.28 5.78 9.52
CA GLY A 141 -6.52 5.54 10.28
C GLY A 141 -6.89 4.07 10.47
N SER A 142 -5.92 3.16 10.37
CA SER A 142 -6.10 1.75 10.74
C SER A 142 -4.81 1.19 11.33
N GLY A 143 -4.90 0.44 12.44
CA GLY A 143 -3.80 -0.41 12.92
C GLY A 143 -3.68 -1.73 12.15
N ASP A 144 -4.69 -2.06 11.34
CA ASP A 144 -4.75 -3.25 10.50
C ASP A 144 -4.18 -2.95 9.11
N GLN A 145 -3.07 -3.64 8.78
CA GLN A 145 -2.37 -3.53 7.51
C GLN A 145 -3.21 -4.01 6.32
N ALA A 146 -4.08 -5.01 6.51
CA ALA A 146 -4.95 -5.49 5.45
C ALA A 146 -5.95 -4.41 5.03
N LYS A 147 -6.52 -3.66 5.99
CA LYS A 147 -7.39 -2.50 5.69
C LYS A 147 -6.66 -1.39 4.97
N ILE A 148 -5.44 -1.05 5.38
CA ILE A 148 -4.61 -0.04 4.72
C ILE A 148 -4.40 -0.39 3.24
N LYS A 149 -4.05 -1.65 3.01
CA LYS A 149 -3.79 -2.19 1.68
C LYS A 149 -5.04 -2.23 0.82
N GLN A 150 -6.17 -2.67 1.39
CA GLN A 150 -7.46 -2.66 0.73
C GLN A 150 -7.90 -1.23 0.35
N ALA A 151 -7.66 -0.24 1.21
CA ALA A 151 -7.98 1.16 0.92
C ALA A 151 -7.22 1.68 -0.31
N VAL A 152 -5.94 1.31 -0.42
CA VAL A 152 -5.12 1.62 -1.59
C VAL A 152 -5.67 0.92 -2.84
N TYR A 153 -6.13 -0.33 -2.76
CA TYR A 153 -6.76 -1.00 -3.91
C TYR A 153 -8.08 -0.39 -4.33
N ASN A 154 -8.93 -0.03 -3.38
CA ASN A 154 -10.19 0.67 -3.66
C ASN A 154 -9.91 1.98 -4.41
N LEU A 155 -8.89 2.74 -3.97
CA LEU A 155 -8.42 3.94 -4.66
C LEU A 155 -7.97 3.65 -6.10
N TYR A 156 -7.11 2.63 -6.30
CA TYR A 156 -6.66 2.24 -7.64
C TYR A 156 -7.82 1.88 -8.57
N GLY A 157 -8.82 1.15 -8.07
CA GLY A 157 -10.01 0.80 -8.83
C GLY A 157 -10.80 2.03 -9.32
N ILE A 158 -10.99 3.03 -8.45
CA ILE A 158 -11.66 4.30 -8.81
C ILE A 158 -10.86 5.06 -9.86
N ILE A 159 -9.56 5.25 -9.64
CA ILE A 159 -8.69 6.01 -10.55
C ILE A 159 -8.63 5.37 -11.94
N THR A 160 -8.64 4.03 -12.01
CA THR A 160 -8.63 3.29 -13.28
C THR A 160 -9.94 3.47 -14.05
N LYS A 161 -11.09 3.46 -13.36
CA LYS A 161 -12.40 3.75 -13.97
C LYS A 161 -12.49 5.18 -14.51
N LEU A 162 -11.94 6.16 -13.77
CA LEU A 162 -11.91 7.56 -14.23
C LEU A 162 -10.99 7.75 -15.45
N GLY A 163 -9.84 7.08 -15.48
CA GLY A 163 -8.90 7.12 -16.60
C GLY A 163 -9.46 6.51 -17.90
N THR A 164 -10.20 5.41 -17.79
CA THR A 164 -10.84 4.73 -18.95
C THR A 164 -12.05 5.49 -19.51
N SER A 165 -12.76 6.25 -18.67
CA SER A 165 -13.87 7.12 -19.09
C SER A 165 -13.38 8.31 -19.93
N GLN A 166 -12.22 8.87 -19.61
CA GLN A 166 -11.57 9.95 -20.39
C GLN A 166 -11.12 9.47 -21.77
N THR A 167 -10.51 8.29 -21.88
CA THR A 167 -10.07 7.74 -23.17
C THR A 167 -11.23 7.46 -24.13
N LYS A 168 -12.41 7.08 -23.60
CA LYS A 168 -13.63 6.97 -24.42
C LYS A 168 -14.15 8.33 -24.90
N ARG A 169 -13.94 9.41 -24.13
CA ARG A 169 -14.38 10.78 -24.47
C ARG A 169 -13.43 11.52 -25.41
N VAL A 170 -12.15 11.16 -25.43
CA VAL A 170 -11.12 11.80 -26.27
C VAL A 170 -11.12 11.26 -27.72
N ASN A 171 -11.84 10.18 -28.02
CA ASN A 171 -11.83 9.54 -29.35
C ASN A 171 -12.95 9.97 -30.33
N THR A 172 -13.59 11.14 -30.13
CA THR A 172 -14.69 11.62 -31.01
C THR A 172 -14.40 12.93 -31.76
N SER A 173 -13.13 13.26 -32.01
CA SER A 173 -12.78 14.37 -32.91
C SER A 173 -12.21 13.84 -34.23
N ARG A 174 -13.03 13.93 -35.28
CA ARG A 174 -12.73 13.62 -36.69
C ARG A 174 -11.34 14.11 -37.11
N THR A 175 -10.50 13.20 -37.61
CA THR A 175 -9.45 13.53 -38.59
C THR A 175 -9.80 12.81 -39.88
N HIS A 176 -10.15 13.56 -40.92
CA HIS A 176 -10.36 13.05 -42.26
C HIS A 176 -9.01 12.57 -42.82
N VAL A 177 -8.93 11.30 -43.22
CA VAL A 177 -7.94 10.80 -44.19
C VAL A 177 -8.73 9.98 -45.21
N ILE A 178 -8.66 10.38 -46.48
CA ILE A 178 -9.28 9.69 -47.61
C ILE A 178 -8.20 8.85 -48.29
N SER A 179 -8.42 7.54 -48.46
CA SER A 179 -7.88 6.74 -49.57
C SER A 179 -8.70 5.46 -49.75
N ALA A 180 -8.77 5.02 -51.01
CA ALA A 180 -9.80 4.19 -51.65
C ALA A 180 -9.95 2.70 -51.21
N GLU A 181 -11.19 2.24 -51.42
CA GLU A 181 -11.68 0.88 -51.75
C GLU A 181 -11.42 -0.33 -50.82
N GLY A 182 -12.52 -1.05 -50.52
CA GLY A 182 -12.48 -2.45 -50.10
C GLY A 182 -13.53 -2.84 -49.05
N ASP A 183 -14.75 -3.11 -49.52
CA ASP A 183 -15.83 -3.91 -48.90
C ASP A 183 -16.14 -3.79 -47.40
N GLY A 184 -17.34 -3.29 -47.13
CA GLY A 184 -17.89 -3.12 -45.80
C GLY A 184 -18.21 -4.43 -45.08
N LYS A 185 -17.68 -4.57 -43.86
CA LYS A 185 -18.34 -5.21 -42.70
C LYS A 185 -17.83 -4.56 -41.40
N GLU A 186 -18.71 -3.89 -40.66
CA GLU A 186 -18.45 -3.44 -39.29
C GLU A 186 -18.07 -4.64 -38.40
N LYS A 187 -16.84 -4.67 -37.87
CA LYS A 187 -16.45 -5.64 -36.84
C LYS A 187 -16.82 -5.09 -35.45
N LYS A 188 -17.97 -5.53 -34.93
CA LYS A 188 -18.30 -5.41 -33.50
C LYS A 188 -17.35 -6.31 -32.68
N PHE A 189 -16.47 -5.71 -31.87
CA PHE A 189 -15.68 -6.44 -30.88
C PHE A 189 -16.52 -6.73 -29.64
N TYR A 190 -17.20 -7.88 -29.64
CA TYR A 190 -17.68 -8.52 -28.42
C TYR A 190 -16.53 -9.35 -27.84
N TRP A 191 -16.14 -9.08 -26.60
CA TRP A 191 -15.33 -10.03 -25.83
C TRP A 191 -16.21 -11.22 -25.44
N VAL A 192 -16.34 -12.19 -26.34
CA VAL A 192 -16.74 -13.56 -25.99
C VAL A 192 -15.45 -14.32 -25.81
N VAL A 193 -15.01 -14.50 -24.56
CA VAL A 193 -13.97 -15.47 -24.25
C VAL A 193 -14.70 -16.74 -23.85
N ASN A 194 -14.61 -17.75 -24.70
CA ASN A 194 -15.14 -19.09 -24.46
C ASN A 194 -14.63 -19.60 -23.12
N ASN A 195 -15.57 -20.12 -22.32
CA ASN A 195 -15.35 -20.70 -21.00
C ASN A 195 -14.73 -22.10 -21.15
N GLN A 196 -13.53 -22.20 -21.72
CA GLN A 196 -12.70 -23.38 -21.61
C GLN A 196 -11.83 -23.24 -20.36
N VAL A 197 -11.87 -24.26 -19.50
CA VAL A 197 -11.04 -24.41 -18.31
C VAL A 197 -9.58 -24.43 -18.77
N GLY A 198 -8.94 -23.26 -18.79
CA GLY A 198 -7.53 -23.15 -19.17
C GLY A 198 -6.66 -23.66 -18.03
N GLU A 199 -5.74 -24.57 -18.35
CA GLU A 199 -4.69 -25.06 -17.44
C GLU A 199 -4.00 -23.88 -16.75
N GLY A 200 -3.91 -23.93 -15.42
CA GLY A 200 -3.25 -22.90 -14.63
C GLY A 200 -1.74 -22.95 -14.83
N VAL A 201 -1.09 -21.79 -14.78
CA VAL A 201 0.37 -21.69 -14.81
C VAL A 201 0.89 -21.89 -13.39
N ASP A 202 1.75 -22.89 -13.19
CA ASP A 202 2.43 -23.14 -11.91
C ASP A 202 3.18 -21.89 -11.41
N ARG A 203 3.13 -21.64 -10.11
CA ARG A 203 3.75 -20.47 -9.45
C ARG A 203 5.25 -20.35 -9.71
N THR A 204 5.98 -21.46 -9.62
CA THR A 204 7.44 -21.49 -9.82
C THR A 204 7.75 -21.12 -11.26
N ARG A 205 7.03 -21.76 -12.19
CA ARG A 205 7.16 -21.53 -13.63
C ARG A 205 6.76 -20.11 -14.04
N LEU A 206 5.69 -19.57 -13.46
CA LEU A 206 5.26 -18.19 -13.65
C LEU A 206 6.33 -17.20 -13.15
N THR A 207 6.94 -17.47 -12.00
CA THR A 207 8.02 -16.64 -11.44
C THR A 207 9.21 -16.58 -12.40
N GLU A 208 9.66 -17.72 -12.90
CA GLU A 208 10.77 -17.83 -13.88
C GLU A 208 10.47 -17.07 -15.17
N LEU A 209 9.26 -17.26 -15.73
CA LEU A 209 8.82 -16.55 -16.94
C LEU A 209 8.82 -15.02 -16.71
N LEU A 210 8.29 -14.56 -15.58
CA LEU A 210 8.27 -13.13 -15.25
C LEU A 210 9.68 -12.57 -15.04
N VAL A 211 10.60 -13.33 -14.45
CA VAL A 211 12.01 -12.93 -14.31
C VAL A 211 12.65 -12.78 -15.69
N ARG A 212 12.41 -13.73 -16.61
CA ARG A 212 12.96 -13.70 -17.97
C ARG A 212 12.41 -12.53 -18.79
N LEU A 213 11.12 -12.22 -18.65
CA LEU A 213 10.45 -11.17 -19.43
C LEU A 213 10.68 -9.76 -18.89
N PHE A 214 10.73 -9.60 -17.57
CA PHE A 214 10.70 -8.28 -16.91
C PHE A 214 11.83 -8.05 -15.90
N GLY A 215 12.68 -9.05 -15.69
CA GLY A 215 13.74 -9.02 -14.70
C GLY A 215 13.27 -9.31 -13.26
N PRO A 216 14.20 -9.59 -12.34
CA PRO A 216 13.89 -10.05 -10.97
C PRO A 216 13.02 -9.08 -10.16
N SER A 217 13.25 -7.77 -10.32
CA SER A 217 12.56 -6.74 -9.53
C SER A 217 11.06 -6.63 -9.89
N ILE A 218 10.74 -6.64 -11.18
CA ILE A 218 9.36 -6.56 -11.65
C ILE A 218 8.65 -7.90 -11.38
N SER A 219 9.34 -9.03 -11.62
CA SER A 219 8.80 -10.36 -11.29
C SER A 219 8.37 -10.47 -9.82
N LYS A 220 9.24 -10.09 -8.88
CA LYS A 220 8.92 -10.08 -7.44
C LYS A 220 7.71 -9.20 -7.12
N THR A 221 7.56 -8.09 -7.84
CA THR A 221 6.41 -7.18 -7.68
C THR A 221 5.12 -7.80 -8.22
N VAL A 222 5.15 -8.45 -9.38
CA VAL A 222 3.99 -9.13 -9.98
C VAL A 222 3.57 -10.31 -9.12
N MET A 223 4.49 -11.19 -8.72
CA MET A 223 4.21 -12.34 -7.84
C MET A 223 3.63 -11.89 -6.51
N ARG A 224 4.21 -10.85 -5.89
CA ARG A 224 3.66 -10.29 -4.66
C ARG A 224 2.26 -9.74 -4.87
N ASN A 225 1.95 -9.10 -5.98
CA ASN A 225 0.58 -8.63 -6.24
C ASN A 225 -0.40 -9.78 -6.53
N LEU A 226 0.05 -10.89 -7.12
CA LEU A 226 -0.76 -12.10 -7.29
C LEU A 226 -1.14 -12.70 -5.93
N ASP A 227 -0.17 -12.93 -5.05
CA ASP A 227 -0.40 -13.44 -3.67
C ASP A 227 -1.42 -12.60 -2.91
N ILE A 228 -1.36 -11.31 -3.18
CA ILE A 228 -2.12 -10.31 -2.48
C ILE A 228 -3.54 -10.16 -3.02
N LEU A 229 -3.71 -10.17 -4.35
CA LEU A 229 -4.98 -9.88 -5.01
C LEU A 229 -5.84 -11.14 -5.20
N ILE A 230 -5.19 -12.28 -5.31
CA ILE A 230 -5.79 -13.55 -5.72
C ILE A 230 -5.62 -14.61 -4.63
N GLY A 231 -4.68 -14.39 -3.71
CA GLY A 231 -4.25 -15.36 -2.72
C GLY A 231 -3.01 -16.10 -3.20
N GLU A 232 -2.26 -16.66 -2.26
CA GLU A 232 -1.18 -17.57 -2.60
C GLU A 232 -1.78 -18.87 -3.13
N GLN A 233 -1.45 -19.20 -4.38
CA GLN A 233 -1.95 -20.37 -5.08
C GLN A 233 -0.78 -21.10 -5.73
N GLN A 234 -0.89 -22.42 -5.84
CA GLN A 234 0.09 -23.23 -6.58
C GLN A 234 0.01 -22.98 -8.08
N GLN A 235 -1.16 -22.59 -8.60
CA GLN A 235 -1.37 -22.28 -10.01
C GLN A 235 -2.19 -21.00 -10.16
N TYR A 236 -1.87 -20.20 -11.17
CA TYR A 236 -2.61 -18.99 -11.54
C TYR A 236 -3.12 -19.10 -12.96
N THR A 237 -4.35 -18.68 -13.22
CA THR A 237 -4.86 -18.61 -14.60
C THR A 237 -4.22 -17.43 -15.36
N LEU A 238 -4.09 -17.54 -16.68
CA LEU A 238 -3.61 -16.43 -17.51
C LEU A 238 -4.46 -15.16 -17.38
N LYS A 239 -5.76 -15.33 -17.08
CA LYS A 239 -6.68 -14.23 -16.81
C LYS A 239 -6.30 -13.46 -15.54
N GLU A 240 -5.99 -14.18 -14.48
CA GLU A 240 -5.54 -13.65 -13.19
C GLU A 240 -4.19 -12.92 -13.31
N VAL A 241 -3.22 -13.55 -13.97
CA VAL A 241 -1.92 -12.93 -14.28
C VAL A 241 -2.09 -11.67 -15.13
N GLY A 242 -2.92 -11.75 -16.17
CA GLY A 242 -3.23 -10.62 -17.05
C GLY A 242 -3.85 -9.45 -16.28
N GLN A 243 -4.81 -9.69 -15.40
CA GLN A 243 -5.43 -8.65 -14.56
C GLN A 243 -4.41 -7.92 -13.68
N VAL A 244 -3.47 -8.66 -13.07
CA VAL A 244 -2.40 -8.06 -12.26
C VAL A 244 -1.43 -7.25 -13.13
N LEU A 245 -1.02 -7.77 -14.29
CA LEU A 245 -0.14 -7.04 -15.21
C LEU A 245 -0.79 -5.75 -15.73
N VAL A 246 -2.08 -5.77 -16.08
CA VAL A 246 -2.82 -4.56 -16.47
C VAL A 246 -2.79 -3.53 -15.34
N SER A 247 -3.00 -3.96 -14.10
CA SER A 247 -2.99 -3.06 -12.93
C SER A 247 -1.62 -2.42 -12.68
N LEU A 248 -0.54 -3.12 -13.05
CA LEU A 248 0.84 -2.68 -12.82
C LEU A 248 1.41 -1.86 -13.98
N LEU A 249 1.09 -2.23 -15.22
CA LEU A 249 1.65 -1.65 -16.44
C LEU A 249 0.74 -0.56 -17.05
N GLY A 250 -0.53 -0.52 -16.68
CA GLY A 250 -1.47 0.53 -17.10
C GLY A 250 -2.06 0.36 -18.50
N GLU A 251 -1.51 -0.53 -19.33
CA GLU A 251 -2.05 -0.95 -20.61
C GLU A 251 -2.37 -2.44 -20.60
N ALA A 252 -3.44 -2.85 -21.29
CA ALA A 252 -3.76 -4.25 -21.42
C ALA A 252 -2.65 -4.95 -22.24
N PRO A 253 -2.05 -6.04 -21.73
CA PRO A 253 -1.09 -6.80 -22.50
C PRO A 253 -1.70 -7.21 -23.84
N THR A 254 -0.99 -6.98 -24.93
CA THR A 254 -1.48 -7.32 -26.26
C THR A 254 -1.74 -8.82 -26.37
N ASN A 255 -2.68 -9.23 -27.23
CA ASN A 255 -2.92 -10.66 -27.48
C ASN A 255 -1.62 -11.36 -27.91
N ALA A 256 -0.76 -10.70 -28.68
CA ALA A 256 0.57 -11.20 -29.02
C ALA A 256 1.49 -11.44 -27.80
N PHE A 257 1.38 -10.64 -26.74
CA PHE A 257 2.10 -10.85 -25.49
C PHE A 257 1.51 -12.00 -24.68
N LEU A 258 0.17 -12.08 -24.57
CA LEU A 258 -0.52 -13.17 -23.88
C LEU A 258 -0.31 -14.53 -24.58
N ASP A 259 -0.29 -14.54 -25.91
CA ASP A 259 -0.01 -15.72 -26.73
C ASP A 259 1.45 -16.16 -26.64
N ARG A 260 2.39 -15.23 -26.40
CA ARG A 260 3.79 -15.57 -26.10
C ARG A 260 3.93 -16.17 -24.71
N LEU A 261 3.26 -15.59 -23.71
CA LEU A 261 3.19 -16.16 -22.37
C LEU A 261 2.59 -17.57 -22.38
N ARG A 262 1.50 -17.77 -23.14
CA ARG A 262 0.86 -19.07 -23.30
C ARG A 262 1.76 -20.07 -24.01
N ARG A 263 2.34 -19.72 -25.17
CA ARG A 263 3.26 -20.61 -25.90
C ARG A 263 4.49 -21.01 -25.08
N GLN A 264 5.08 -20.07 -24.33
CA GLN A 264 6.22 -20.38 -23.44
C GLN A 264 5.80 -21.18 -22.19
N ALA A 265 4.53 -21.09 -21.79
CA ALA A 265 3.95 -21.95 -20.76
C ALA A 265 3.58 -23.36 -21.29
N ASP A 266 3.41 -23.54 -22.60
CA ASP A 266 3.09 -24.84 -23.20
C ASP A 266 4.35 -25.58 -23.73
N ASP A 267 5.41 -24.85 -24.13
CA ASP A 267 6.64 -25.40 -24.75
C ASP A 267 7.56 -26.24 -23.82
N TYR A 268 7.19 -26.50 -22.57
CA TYR A 268 7.94 -27.39 -21.65
C TYR A 268 7.08 -28.50 -21.03
N SER A 269 6.07 -28.97 -21.76
CA SER A 269 5.32 -30.18 -21.42
C SER A 269 5.92 -31.46 -22.05
N LEU A 270 7.24 -31.51 -22.20
CA LEU A 270 8.03 -32.69 -22.59
C LEU A 270 9.16 -32.91 -21.58
#